data_AF-A0A269PHQ1-F1
#
_entry.id   AF-A0A269PHQ1-F1
#
_cell.length_a   1.000
_cell.length_b   1.000
_cell.length_c   1.000
_cell.angle_alpha   90.00
_cell.angle_beta   90.00
_cell.angle_gamma   90.00
#
_symmetry.space_group_name_H-M   'P 1'
#
loop_
_entity.id
_entity.type
_entity.pdbx_description
1 polymer ?
#
loop_
_entity_poly.entity_id
_entity_poly.type
_entity_poly.pdbx_seq_one_letter_code
_entity_poly.pdbx_strand_id
1 'polypeptide(L)'
;MDKPSRMELRRKTGFRDLPKPQEKVLGPEYAMSFACLKCKASNMRHFDKDPCDYPDTMECPICKGVALNFGRHFKPPKKSDSAQWKKIEYLVEHGFVFQTIYELREDSGYYKVSYPITLAEAKDFVIKYKHKAVKTALITSA
;
A
#
# COMPACT_ATOMS: atom_id res chain seq x y z
N MET A 1 -9.67 -53.58 1.76
CA MET A 1 -10.15 -52.23 1.35
C MET A 1 -9.01 -51.23 1.40
N ASP A 2 -8.71 -50.62 0.27
CA ASP A 2 -7.78 -49.50 0.13
C ASP A 2 -8.28 -48.24 0.86
N LYS A 3 -7.34 -47.31 1.13
CA LYS A 3 -7.61 -46.05 1.84
C LYS A 3 -8.65 -45.16 1.12
N PRO A 4 -8.62 -44.99 -0.22
CA PRO A 4 -9.67 -44.30 -0.97
C PRO A 4 -11.07 -44.87 -0.72
N SER A 5 -11.25 -46.18 -0.85
CA SER A 5 -12.54 -46.84 -0.65
C SER A 5 -13.11 -46.61 0.75
N ARG A 6 -12.27 -46.67 1.80
CA ARG A 6 -12.69 -46.34 3.18
C ARG A 6 -13.09 -44.88 3.37
N MET A 7 -12.40 -43.95 2.70
CA MET A 7 -12.74 -42.53 2.75
C MET A 7 -14.08 -42.26 2.04
N GLU A 8 -14.36 -42.92 0.92
CA GLU A 8 -15.61 -42.77 0.20
C GLU A 8 -16.80 -43.33 1.00
N LEU A 9 -16.60 -44.49 1.64
CA LEU A 9 -17.61 -45.09 2.52
C LEU A 9 -17.96 -44.16 3.68
N ARG A 10 -16.96 -43.52 4.31
CA ARG A 10 -17.14 -42.52 5.38
C ARG A 10 -17.86 -41.25 4.91
N ARG A 11 -17.67 -40.85 3.65
CA ARG A 11 -18.41 -39.72 3.03
C ARG A 11 -19.88 -40.10 2.79
N LYS A 12 -20.14 -41.30 2.24
CA LYS A 12 -21.50 -41.79 1.96
C LYS A 12 -22.32 -42.05 3.22
N THR A 13 -21.67 -42.49 4.30
CA THR A 13 -22.31 -42.84 5.58
C THR A 13 -22.52 -41.64 6.52
N GLY A 14 -22.10 -40.43 6.13
CA GLY A 14 -22.29 -39.22 6.94
C GLY A 14 -21.37 -39.11 8.16
N PHE A 15 -20.46 -40.07 8.41
CA PHE A 15 -19.48 -39.99 9.51
C PHE A 15 -18.36 -38.94 9.27
N ARG A 16 -18.48 -38.13 8.22
CA ARG A 16 -17.57 -37.02 7.92
C ARG A 16 -18.36 -35.85 7.35
N ASP A 17 -18.84 -34.99 8.24
CA ASP A 17 -19.26 -33.65 7.85
C ASP A 17 -18.05 -32.91 7.26
N LEU A 18 -18.20 -32.35 6.06
CA LEU A 18 -17.22 -31.41 5.55
C LEU A 18 -17.34 -30.13 6.39
N PRO A 19 -16.21 -29.52 6.82
CA PRO A 19 -16.28 -28.20 7.42
C PRO A 19 -16.99 -27.28 6.43
N LYS A 20 -17.98 -26.52 6.91
CA LYS A 20 -18.65 -25.51 6.09
C LYS A 20 -17.57 -24.62 5.46
N PRO A 21 -17.64 -24.33 4.14
CA PRO A 21 -16.74 -23.36 3.54
C PRO A 21 -16.76 -22.09 4.39
N GLN A 22 -15.58 -21.61 4.77
CA GLN A 22 -15.47 -20.37 5.54
C GLN A 22 -16.03 -19.24 4.67
N GLU A 23 -17.04 -18.54 5.17
CA GLU A 23 -17.57 -17.35 4.52
C GLU A 23 -16.48 -16.28 4.54
N LYS A 24 -16.07 -15.81 3.36
CA LYS A 24 -15.07 -14.75 3.26
C LYS A 24 -15.74 -13.44 3.65
N VAL A 25 -15.51 -12.99 4.88
CA VAL A 25 -15.87 -11.63 5.28
C VAL A 25 -15.05 -10.67 4.43
N LEU A 26 -15.72 -9.91 3.56
CA LEU A 26 -15.08 -8.85 2.79
C LEU A 26 -14.62 -7.76 3.75
N GLY A 27 -13.38 -7.30 3.57
CA GLY A 27 -12.88 -6.15 4.32
C GLY A 27 -13.65 -4.87 3.97
N PRO A 28 -13.41 -3.78 4.71
CA PRO A 28 -14.01 -2.48 4.41
C PRO A 28 -13.71 -2.06 2.97
N GLU A 29 -14.66 -1.38 2.34
CA GLU A 29 -14.62 -1.02 0.92
C GLU A 29 -13.41 -0.14 0.55
N TYR A 30 -12.97 0.70 1.49
CA TYR A 30 -11.88 1.65 1.28
C TYR A 30 -10.80 1.52 2.36
N ALA A 31 -9.65 0.96 2.02
CA ALA A 31 -8.48 0.91 2.88
C ALA A 31 -7.30 1.65 2.24
N MET A 32 -6.56 2.39 3.05
CA MET A 32 -5.38 3.14 2.64
C MET A 32 -4.12 2.50 3.18
N SER A 33 -3.05 2.53 2.39
CA SER A 33 -1.73 2.04 2.80
C SER A 33 -1.03 3.08 3.66
N PHE A 34 -0.83 2.79 4.93
CA PHE A 34 0.04 3.58 5.80
C PHE A 34 1.39 2.89 5.95
N ALA A 35 2.49 3.59 5.70
CA ALA A 35 3.83 3.03 5.87
C ALA A 35 4.71 3.88 6.78
N CYS A 36 5.42 3.22 7.68
CA CYS A 36 6.41 3.81 8.55
C CYS A 36 7.80 3.60 7.96
N LEU A 37 8.49 4.71 7.66
CA LEU A 37 9.84 4.69 7.09
C LEU A 37 10.88 4.16 8.09
N LYS A 38 10.69 4.45 9.39
CA LYS A 38 11.59 4.00 10.46
C LYS A 38 11.66 2.47 10.59
N CYS A 39 10.50 1.79 10.65
CA CYS A 39 10.46 0.34 10.84
C CYS A 39 10.19 -0.44 9.54
N LYS A 40 10.05 0.26 8.40
CA LYS A 40 9.85 -0.31 7.06
C LYS A 40 8.67 -1.27 7.01
N ALA A 41 7.60 -0.90 7.71
CA ALA A 41 6.38 -1.67 7.80
C ALA A 41 5.22 -0.87 7.24
N SER A 42 4.33 -1.58 6.55
CA SER A 42 3.13 -1.02 5.95
C SER A 42 1.90 -1.74 6.50
N ASN A 43 0.82 -1.00 6.62
CA ASN A 43 -0.41 -1.45 7.22
C ASN A 43 -1.58 -0.85 6.45
N MET A 44 -2.50 -1.70 5.99
CA MET A 44 -3.78 -1.23 5.45
C MET A 44 -4.68 -0.78 6.59
N ARG A 45 -5.25 0.42 6.49
CA ARG A 45 -6.17 0.97 7.49
C ARG A 45 -7.41 1.55 6.85
N HIS A 46 -8.51 1.34 7.54
CA HIS A 46 -9.79 1.96 7.27
C HIS A 46 -10.11 2.87 8.46
N PHE A 47 -10.77 3.99 8.16
CA PHE A 47 -11.29 4.92 9.15
C PHE A 47 -12.78 5.16 8.85
N ASP A 48 -13.56 5.36 9.92
CA ASP A 48 -14.99 5.72 9.85
C ASP A 48 -15.15 7.21 9.46
N LYS A 49 -14.60 7.56 8.29
CA LYS A 49 -14.61 8.90 7.69
C LYS A 49 -14.77 8.76 6.19
N ASP A 50 -15.16 9.84 5.54
CA ASP A 50 -15.15 9.88 4.08
C ASP A 50 -13.71 9.73 3.55
N PRO A 51 -13.49 9.06 2.41
CA PRO A 51 -12.14 8.80 1.88
C PRO A 51 -11.25 10.04 1.74
N CYS A 52 -11.84 11.22 1.48
CA CYS A 52 -11.14 12.50 1.37
C CYS A 52 -10.64 13.03 2.72
N ASP A 53 -11.25 12.60 3.83
CA ASP A 53 -10.94 13.06 5.19
C ASP A 53 -10.04 12.09 5.96
N TYR A 54 -9.40 11.16 5.23
CA TYR A 54 -8.44 10.24 5.81
C TYR A 54 -7.20 11.02 6.26
N PRO A 55 -6.64 10.68 7.43
CA PRO A 55 -5.48 11.42 7.94
C PRO A 55 -4.25 11.16 7.05
N ASP A 56 -3.41 12.19 6.89
CA ASP A 56 -2.12 12.07 6.19
C ASP A 56 -1.11 11.23 6.97
N THR A 57 -1.28 11.15 8.29
CA THR A 57 -0.38 10.43 9.19
C THR A 57 -1.14 9.70 10.28
N MET A 58 -0.55 8.63 10.78
CA MET A 58 -1.02 7.92 11.96
C MET A 58 0.16 7.42 12.80
N GLU A 59 -0.12 6.95 14.02
CA GLU A 59 0.86 6.23 14.83
C GLU A 59 1.13 4.84 14.24
N CYS A 60 2.40 4.49 14.09
CA CYS A 60 2.83 3.18 13.63
C CYS A 60 2.53 2.12 14.70
N PRO A 61 1.76 1.07 14.39
CA PRO A 61 1.40 0.02 15.37
C PRO A 61 2.57 -0.85 15.83
N ILE A 62 3.72 -0.77 15.14
CA ILE A 62 4.89 -1.61 15.43
C ILE A 62 5.94 -0.87 16.26
N CYS A 63 6.27 0.37 15.88
CA CYS A 63 7.35 1.12 16.51
C CYS A 63 6.91 2.43 17.17
N LYS A 64 5.61 2.74 17.17
CA LYS A 64 5.01 3.98 17.71
C LYS A 64 5.53 5.28 17.08
N GLY A 65 6.31 5.18 15.99
CA GLY A 65 6.72 6.32 15.18
C GLY A 65 5.60 6.80 14.25
N VAL A 66 5.89 7.78 13.41
CA VAL A 66 4.92 8.29 12.42
C VAL A 66 4.86 7.35 11.21
N ALA A 67 3.65 6.97 10.81
CA ALA A 67 3.36 6.30 9.55
C ALA A 67 2.59 7.26 8.64
N LEU A 68 3.03 7.36 7.38
CA LEU A 68 2.43 8.25 6.38
C LEU A 68 1.40 7.51 5.55
N ASN A 69 0.38 8.23 5.11
CA ASN A 69 -0.59 7.75 4.14
C ASN A 69 0.00 7.81 2.73
N PHE A 70 0.16 6.66 2.08
CA PHE A 70 0.62 6.52 0.70
C PHE A 70 -0.51 6.24 -0.29
N GLY A 71 -1.75 6.21 0.19
CA GLY A 71 -2.92 5.91 -0.61
C GLY A 71 -3.11 4.43 -0.96
N ARG A 72 -4.25 4.13 -1.59
CA ARG A 72 -4.72 2.77 -1.88
C ARG A 72 -3.87 1.97 -2.87
N HIS A 73 -3.14 2.66 -3.76
CA HIS A 73 -2.39 2.00 -4.84
C HIS A 73 -0.92 1.76 -4.49
N PHE A 74 -0.47 2.24 -3.33
CA PHE A 74 0.89 2.03 -2.89
C PHE A 74 1.14 0.57 -2.55
N LYS A 75 2.12 -0.01 -3.24
CA LYS A 75 2.61 -1.36 -2.99
C LYS A 75 3.93 -1.26 -2.22
N PRO A 76 3.93 -1.59 -0.92
CA PRO A 76 5.12 -1.50 -0.09
C PRO A 76 6.18 -2.51 -0.57
N PRO A 77 7.46 -2.13 -0.63
CA PRO A 77 8.53 -3.07 -0.92
C PRO A 77 8.75 -4.01 0.27
N LYS A 78 9.56 -5.07 0.05
CA LYS A 78 9.97 -5.97 1.13
C LYS A 78 10.72 -5.18 2.21
N LYS A 79 10.52 -5.52 3.48
CA LYS A 79 11.20 -4.86 4.63
C LYS A 79 12.72 -4.86 4.50
N SER A 80 13.30 -5.92 3.94
CA SER A 80 14.75 -6.08 3.72
C SER A 80 15.30 -5.25 2.55
N ASP A 81 14.46 -4.72 1.67
CA ASP A 81 14.88 -3.98 0.48
C ASP A 81 15.24 -2.52 0.82
N SER A 82 16.40 -2.35 1.43
CA SER A 82 16.88 -1.03 1.88
C SER A 82 17.01 -0.01 0.74
N ALA A 83 17.29 -0.46 -0.49
CA ALA A 83 17.42 0.42 -1.65
C ALA A 83 16.07 1.02 -2.04
N GLN A 84 15.01 0.21 -2.10
CA GLN A 84 13.66 0.71 -2.38
C GLN A 84 13.13 1.61 -1.26
N TRP A 85 13.42 1.28 0.02
CA TRP A 85 13.02 2.15 1.13
C TRP A 85 13.71 3.52 1.10
N LYS A 86 15.01 3.59 0.77
CA LYS A 86 15.72 4.87 0.59
C LYS A 86 15.11 5.73 -0.53
N LYS A 87 14.66 5.10 -1.62
CA LYS A 87 13.95 5.80 -2.69
C LYS A 87 12.64 6.39 -2.21
N ILE A 88 11.87 5.62 -1.43
CA ILE A 88 10.60 6.09 -0.86
C ILE A 88 10.84 7.25 0.10
N GLU A 89 11.84 7.13 0.99
CA GLU A 89 12.25 8.21 1.91
C GLU A 89 12.55 9.50 1.14
N TYR A 90 13.40 9.42 0.11
CA TYR A 90 13.75 10.56 -0.73
C TYR A 90 12.52 11.20 -1.42
N LEU A 91 11.64 10.38 -1.99
CA LEU A 91 10.42 10.89 -2.63
C LEU A 91 9.52 11.62 -1.62
N VAL A 92 9.35 11.05 -0.42
CA VAL A 92 8.53 11.63 0.64
C VAL A 92 9.10 12.95 1.15
N GLU A 93 10.41 13.03 1.36
CA GLU A 93 11.12 14.26 1.76
C GLU A 93 10.85 15.41 0.78
N HIS A 94 10.60 15.08 -0.49
CA HIS A 94 10.28 16.02 -1.55
C HIS A 94 8.77 16.16 -1.85
N GLY A 95 7.89 15.62 -1.01
CA GLY A 95 6.44 15.79 -1.12
C GLY A 95 5.76 14.82 -2.10
N PHE A 96 6.36 13.66 -2.35
CA PHE A 96 5.74 12.60 -3.15
C PHE A 96 5.41 11.39 -2.28
N VAL A 97 4.11 11.23 -2.01
CA VAL A 97 3.53 10.11 -1.24
C VAL A 97 2.83 9.12 -2.17
N PHE A 98 3.32 8.98 -3.41
CA PHE A 98 2.74 8.10 -4.43
C PHE A 98 1.33 8.51 -4.89
N GLN A 99 1.01 9.81 -4.78
CA GLN A 99 -0.16 10.40 -5.40
C GLN A 99 -0.11 10.22 -6.93
N THR A 100 -1.28 10.09 -7.57
CA THR A 100 -1.38 9.98 -9.02
C THR A 100 -0.95 11.30 -9.67
N ILE A 101 0.03 11.23 -10.57
CA ILE A 101 0.50 12.37 -11.37
C ILE A 101 0.09 12.13 -12.81
N TYR A 102 -0.47 13.16 -13.44
CA TYR A 102 -0.78 13.18 -14.86
C TYR A 102 0.10 14.20 -15.57
N GLU A 103 0.61 13.83 -16.75
CA GLU A 103 1.32 14.70 -17.68
C GLU A 103 0.47 14.91 -18.94
N LEU A 104 0.44 16.14 -19.45
CA LEU A 104 -0.14 16.44 -20.76
C LEU A 104 0.91 16.13 -21.83
N ARG A 105 0.54 15.39 -22.87
CA ARG A 105 1.40 15.09 -24.02
C ARG A 105 0.96 15.87 -25.26
N GLU A 106 1.78 15.81 -26.31
CA GLU A 106 1.58 16.53 -27.57
C GLU A 106 0.25 16.19 -28.26
N ASP A 107 -0.26 14.99 -28.05
CA ASP A 107 -1.56 14.52 -28.52
C ASP A 107 -2.75 15.05 -27.70
N SER A 108 -2.51 16.00 -26.78
CA SER A 108 -3.49 16.55 -25.84
C SER A 108 -4.09 15.53 -24.87
N GLY A 109 -3.50 14.33 -24.77
CA GLY A 109 -3.91 13.31 -23.81
C GLY A 109 -3.26 13.51 -22.44
N TYR A 110 -3.98 13.14 -21.38
CA TYR A 110 -3.45 13.07 -20.02
C TYR A 110 -2.98 11.65 -19.70
N TYR A 111 -1.69 11.49 -19.49
CA TYR A 111 -1.07 10.20 -19.22
C TYR A 111 -0.64 10.08 -17.78
N LYS A 112 -0.95 8.93 -17.17
CA LYS A 112 -0.47 8.61 -15.83
C LYS A 112 1.05 8.43 -15.87
N VAL A 113 1.74 9.20 -15.04
CA VAL A 113 3.19 9.12 -14.89
C VAL A 113 3.55 7.91 -14.02
N SER A 114 4.50 7.11 -14.49
CA SER A 114 5.10 6.03 -13.70
C SER A 114 6.08 6.59 -12.68
N TYR A 115 5.99 6.12 -11.44
CA TYR A 115 6.97 6.44 -10.40
C TYR A 115 8.33 5.77 -10.69
N PRO A 116 9.43 6.39 -10.24
CA PRO A 116 10.78 5.90 -10.49
C PRO A 116 11.01 4.53 -9.85
N ILE A 117 11.82 3.70 -10.51
CA ILE A 117 12.17 2.35 -10.04
C ILE A 117 13.41 2.43 -9.15
N THR A 118 14.37 3.29 -9.51
CA THR A 118 15.65 3.45 -8.83
C THR A 118 15.75 4.77 -8.07
N LEU A 119 16.72 4.88 -7.15
CA LEU A 119 16.99 6.12 -6.43
C LEU A 119 17.54 7.22 -7.35
N ALA A 120 18.31 6.86 -8.38
CA ALA A 120 18.83 7.82 -9.36
C ALA A 120 17.69 8.48 -10.14
N GLU A 121 16.78 7.68 -10.70
CA GLU A 121 15.57 8.17 -11.37
C GLU A 121 14.70 9.03 -10.44
N ALA A 122 14.68 8.73 -9.14
CA ALA A 122 13.91 9.52 -8.18
C ALA A 122 14.43 10.95 -8.03
N LYS A 123 15.74 11.18 -8.18
CA LYS A 123 16.31 12.53 -8.17
C LYS A 123 15.82 13.34 -9.36
N ASP A 124 15.87 12.74 -10.55
CA ASP A 124 15.39 13.38 -11.78
C ASP A 124 13.88 13.62 -11.74
N PHE A 125 13.13 12.65 -11.20
CA PHE A 125 11.68 12.72 -11.04
C PHE A 125 11.26 13.89 -10.16
N VAL A 126 11.91 14.06 -9.00
CA VAL A 126 11.61 15.16 -8.07
C VAL A 126 11.82 16.52 -8.74
N ILE A 127 12.88 16.67 -9.54
CA ILE A 127 13.16 17.91 -10.25
C ILE A 127 12.07 18.16 -11.30
N LYS A 128 11.76 17.16 -12.14
CA LYS A 128 10.77 17.28 -13.22
C LYS A 128 9.37 17.60 -12.69
N TYR A 129 8.95 16.93 -11.62
CA TYR A 129 7.57 17.02 -11.11
C TYR A 129 7.43 17.85 -9.84
N LYS A 130 8.41 18.69 -9.49
CA LYS A 130 8.39 19.52 -8.27
C LYS A 130 7.07 20.27 -8.03
N HIS A 131 6.47 20.78 -9.10
CA HIS A 131 5.19 21.51 -9.05
C HIS A 131 3.95 20.64 -8.72
N LYS A 132 4.10 19.30 -8.73
CA LYS A 132 3.08 18.31 -8.36
C LYS A 132 3.31 17.73 -6.95
N ALA A 133 4.32 18.20 -6.23
CA ALA A 133 4.57 17.79 -4.84
C ALA A 133 3.40 18.23 -3.94
N VAL A 134 2.99 17.36 -3.02
CA VAL A 134 1.97 17.66 -2.02
C VAL A 134 2.61 18.15 -0.72
N LYS A 135 1.85 18.94 0.04
CA LYS A 135 2.24 19.30 1.39
C LYS A 135 1.94 18.12 2.31
N THR A 136 2.97 17.39 2.72
CA THR A 136 2.86 16.33 3.72
C THR A 136 3.20 16.91 5.10
N ALA A 137 2.58 16.40 6.17
CA ALA A 137 2.84 16.83 7.55
C ALA A 137 4.33 16.78 7.98
N LEU A 138 5.17 15.99 7.32
CA LEU A 138 6.62 15.95 7.56
C LEU A 138 7.37 17.20 7.05
N ILE A 139 6.84 17.88 6.03
CA ILE A 139 7.49 19.01 5.35
C ILE A 139 7.10 20.34 6.00
N THR A 140 5.96 20.39 6.69
CA THR A 140 5.48 21.58 7.40
C THR A 140 6.21 21.90 8.71
N SER A 141 7.24 21.11 9.06
CA SER A 141 8.01 21.25 10.31
C SER A 141 9.44 21.78 10.11
N ALA A 142 9.78 22.29 8.91
CA ALA A 142 11.10 22.85 8.59
C ALA A 142 11.01 24.36 8.31
#